data_AF-A0A382HA94-F1
#
_entry.id   AF-A0A382HA94-F1
#
_cell.length_a   1.000
_cell.length_b   1.000
_cell.length_c   1.000
_cell.angle_alpha   90.00
_cell.angle_beta   90.00
_cell.angle_gamma   90.00
#
_symmetry.space_group_name_H-M   'P 1'
#
loop_
_entity.id
_entity.type
_entity.pdbx_description
1 polymer ?
#
loop_
_entity_poly.entity_id
_entity_poly.type
_entity_poly.pdbx_seq_one_letter_code
_entity_poly.pdbx_strand_id
1 'polypeptide(L)'
;MFFLPQTWIILGILLIIADIFLGYDFFVLPIGVSALIISLILYLQKGAFEELGDFILFKTWHDVAYWFSGLSLVSIILMRLLFKLRKKDRIDINEY
;
A
#
# COMPACT_ATOMS: atom_id res chain seq x y z
N MET A 1 13.86 -3.85 -13.80
CA MET A 1 12.95 -2.69 -13.63
C MET A 1 12.19 -2.76 -12.30
N PHE A 2 11.47 -3.85 -12.01
CA PHE A 2 10.65 -3.99 -10.78
C PHE A 2 11.40 -4.02 -9.44
N PHE A 3 12.73 -4.13 -9.42
CA PHE A 3 13.54 -4.05 -8.19
C PHE A 3 14.03 -2.64 -7.86
N LEU A 4 13.72 -1.64 -8.71
CA LEU A 4 14.09 -0.26 -8.45
C LEU A 4 13.06 0.38 -7.51
N PRO A 5 13.45 0.89 -6.33
CA PRO A 5 12.56 1.61 -5.43
C PRO A 5 11.83 2.77 -6.15
N GLN A 6 12.54 3.47 -7.03
CA GLN A 6 12.01 4.61 -7.79
C GLN A 6 10.75 4.27 -8.57
N THR A 7 10.69 3.07 -9.16
CA THR A 7 9.51 2.62 -9.93
C THR A 7 8.28 2.53 -9.04
N TRP A 8 8.44 2.00 -7.82
CA TRP A 8 7.34 1.80 -6.88
C TRP A 8 6.91 3.11 -6.19
N ILE A 9 7.85 4.02 -5.90
CA ILE A 9 7.52 5.38 -5.45
C ILE A 9 6.66 6.10 -6.49
N ILE A 10 7.11 6.13 -7.76
CA ILE A 10 6.38 6.81 -8.82
C ILE A 10 5.00 6.20 -9.00
N LEU A 11 4.91 4.87 -9.04
CA LEU A 11 3.62 4.16 -9.14
C LEU A 11 2.70 4.48 -7.97
N GLY A 12 3.19 4.43 -6.73
CA GLY A 12 2.41 4.71 -5.54
C GLY A 12 1.87 6.14 -5.51
N ILE A 13 2.72 7.12 -5.85
CA ILE A 13 2.31 8.53 -5.96
C ILE A 13 1.24 8.70 -7.05
N LEU A 14 1.43 8.11 -8.23
CA LEU A 14 0.45 8.20 -9.32
C LEU A 14 -0.90 7.59 -8.93
N LEU A 15 -0.90 6.46 -8.23
CA LEU A 15 -2.14 5.82 -7.74
C LEU A 15 -2.87 6.69 -6.73
N ILE A 16 -2.14 7.32 -5.79
CA ILE A 16 -2.73 8.23 -4.80
C ILE A 16 -3.30 9.47 -5.48
N ILE A 17 -2.57 10.07 -6.42
CA ILE A 17 -3.05 11.21 -7.20
C ILE A 17 -4.31 10.80 -7.98
N ALA A 18 -4.28 9.68 -8.72
CA ALA A 18 -5.43 9.21 -9.48
C ALA A 18 -6.67 9.03 -8.59
N ASP A 19 -6.51 8.47 -7.39
CA ASP A 19 -7.59 8.30 -6.41
C ASP A 19 -8.22 9.64 -5.99
N ILE A 20 -7.38 10.63 -5.66
CA ILE A 20 -7.83 11.97 -5.22
C ILE A 20 -8.56 12.72 -6.34
N PHE A 21 -8.06 12.65 -7.58
CA PHE A 21 -8.60 13.44 -8.69
C PHE A 21 -9.79 12.78 -9.40
N LEU A 22 -9.83 11.44 -9.47
CA LEU A 22 -10.89 10.70 -10.16
C LEU A 22 -12.02 10.26 -9.23
N GLY A 23 -11.86 10.42 -7.91
CA GLY A 23 -12.92 10.18 -6.94
C GLY A 23 -13.23 8.68 -6.78
N TYR A 24 -12.23 7.82 -6.71
CA TYR A 24 -12.40 6.37 -6.54
C TYR A 24 -12.83 5.94 -5.12
N ASP A 25 -13.47 6.82 -4.34
CA ASP A 25 -13.90 6.56 -2.96
C ASP A 25 -12.81 5.96 -2.06
N PHE A 26 -11.56 6.41 -2.22
CA PHE A 26 -10.39 5.90 -1.50
C PHE A 26 -10.04 4.44 -1.79
N PHE A 27 -10.61 3.80 -2.81
CA PHE A 27 -10.32 2.40 -3.12
C PHE A 27 -8.89 2.17 -3.63
N VAL A 28 -8.36 3.11 -4.42
CA VAL A 28 -7.04 3.00 -5.05
C VAL A 28 -5.94 3.51 -4.11
N LEU A 29 -6.28 4.39 -3.17
CA LEU A 29 -5.37 4.89 -2.14
C LEU A 29 -4.60 3.79 -1.36
N PRO A 30 -5.22 2.75 -0.79
CA PRO A 30 -4.51 1.69 -0.06
C PRO A 30 -3.58 0.86 -0.94
N ILE A 31 -3.90 0.75 -2.24
CA ILE A 31 -3.02 0.11 -3.24
C ILE A 31 -1.79 0.99 -3.48
N GLY A 32 -1.97 2.31 -3.61
CA GLY A 32 -0.88 3.28 -3.70
C GLY A 32 0.02 3.26 -2.46
N VAL A 33 -0.55 3.21 -1.26
CA VAL A 33 0.20 3.08 0.00
C VAL A 33 1.01 1.79 0.04
N SER A 34 0.43 0.67 -0.44
CA SER A 34 1.15 -0.60 -0.53
C SER A 34 2.37 -0.52 -1.44
N ALA A 35 2.26 0.19 -2.58
CA ALA A 35 3.40 0.44 -3.47
C ALA A 35 4.50 1.29 -2.79
N LEU A 36 4.13 2.29 -1.99
CA LEU A 36 5.09 3.08 -1.22
C LEU A 36 5.81 2.24 -0.16
N ILE A 37 5.10 1.34 0.53
CA ILE A 37 5.70 0.40 1.50
C ILE A 37 6.71 -0.51 0.80
N ILE A 38 6.34 -1.08 -0.35
CA ILE A 38 7.26 -1.93 -1.14
C ILE A 38 8.50 -1.14 -1.55
N SER A 39 8.34 0.10 -1.99
CA SER A 39 9.48 0.95 -2.32
C SER A 39 10.40 1.18 -1.12
N LEU A 40 9.83 1.44 0.06
CA LEU A 40 10.61 1.68 1.26
C LEU A 40 11.41 0.42 1.63
N ILE A 41 10.79 -0.76 1.57
CA ILE A 41 11.47 -2.03 1.84
C ILE A 41 12.61 -2.26 0.84
N LEU A 42 12.37 -2.04 -0.46
CA LEU A 42 13.43 -2.17 -1.48
C LEU A 42 14.58 -1.19 -1.28
N TYR A 43 14.28 0.05 -0.86
CA TYR A 43 15.30 1.06 -0.56
C TYR A 43 16.15 0.65 0.64
N LEU A 44 15.50 0.22 1.72
CA LEU A 44 16.18 -0.27 2.92
C LEU A 44 17.00 -1.53 2.63
N GLN A 45 16.47 -2.44 1.80
CA GLN A 45 17.17 -3.67 1.42
C GLN A 45 18.47 -3.35 0.67
N LYS A 46 18.45 -2.37 -0.24
CA LYS A 46 19.62 -1.97 -1.04
C LYS A 46 20.67 -1.16 -0.26
N GLY A 47 20.29 -0.53 0.85
CA GLY A 47 21.19 0.32 1.64
C GLY A 47 21.60 -0.32 2.96
N ALA A 48 20.65 -0.45 3.89
CA ALA A 48 20.93 -0.81 5.28
C ALA A 48 21.05 -2.32 5.51
N PHE A 49 20.30 -3.14 4.76
CA PHE A 49 20.31 -4.59 5.00
C PHE A 49 21.44 -5.34 4.28
N GLU A 50 22.06 -4.78 3.23
CA GLU A 50 23.29 -5.37 2.66
C GLU A 50 24.42 -5.43 3.70
N GLU A 51 24.51 -4.45 4.61
CA GLU A 51 25.52 -4.44 5.68
C GLU A 51 25.16 -5.30 6.90
N LEU A 52 23.88 -5.64 7.09
CA LEU A 52 23.37 -6.36 8.27
C LEU A 52 23.29 -7.90 8.09
N GLY A 53 23.77 -8.43 6.97
CA GLY A 53 23.88 -9.88 6.69
C GLY A 53 22.87 -10.42 5.68
N ASP A 54 22.89 -11.75 5.43
CA ASP A 54 22.18 -12.54 4.40
C ASP A 54 20.62 -12.43 4.36
N PHE A 55 20.03 -11.47 5.09
CA PHE A 55 18.58 -11.28 5.14
C PHE A 55 18.04 -10.57 3.90
N ILE A 56 17.89 -11.33 2.82
CA ILE A 56 17.27 -10.89 1.56
C ILE A 56 15.77 -11.19 1.63
N LEU A 57 14.96 -10.15 1.84
CA LEU A 57 13.50 -10.24 1.97
C LEU A 57 12.84 -10.48 0.60
N PHE A 58 13.31 -9.78 -0.43
CA PHE A 58 12.92 -10.02 -1.82
C PHE A 58 14.08 -10.58 -2.62
N LYS A 59 14.00 -11.88 -2.97
CA LYS A 59 15.01 -12.56 -3.80
C LYS A 59 14.67 -12.44 -5.29
N THR A 60 13.38 -12.47 -5.60
CA THR A 60 12.86 -12.44 -6.98
C THR A 60 11.77 -11.38 -7.13
N TRP A 61 11.52 -10.92 -8.36
CA TRP A 61 10.49 -9.92 -8.63
C TRP A 61 9.08 -10.46 -8.31
N HIS A 62 8.90 -11.77 -8.37
CA HIS A 62 7.69 -12.46 -7.92
C HIS A 62 7.42 -12.22 -6.44
N ASP A 63 8.45 -12.21 -5.58
CA ASP A 63 8.29 -11.97 -4.14
C ASP A 63 7.72 -10.57 -3.91
N VAL A 64 8.26 -9.58 -4.63
CA VAL A 64 7.77 -8.20 -4.60
C VAL A 64 6.29 -8.14 -5.02
N ALA A 65 5.91 -8.86 -6.07
CA ALA A 65 4.53 -8.91 -6.55
C ALA A 65 3.60 -9.58 -5.53
N TYR A 66 3.98 -10.72 -4.93
CA TYR A 66 3.17 -11.40 -3.92
C TYR A 66 2.96 -10.54 -2.68
N TRP A 67 4.02 -9.89 -2.19
CA TRP A 67 3.94 -8.98 -1.06
C TRP A 67 3.10 -7.75 -1.37
N PHE A 68 3.26 -7.18 -2.57
CA PHE A 68 2.42 -6.06 -3.02
C PHE A 68 0.94 -6.44 -3.08
N SER A 69 0.60 -7.59 -3.67
CA SER A 69 -0.78 -8.09 -3.74
C SER A 69 -1.35 -8.35 -2.35
N GLY A 70 -0.58 -8.99 -1.46
CA GLY A 70 -0.98 -9.25 -0.08
C GLY A 70 -1.23 -7.96 0.70
N LEU A 71 -0.28 -7.03 0.67
CA LEU A 71 -0.41 -5.71 1.31
C LEU A 71 -1.62 -4.94 0.76
N SER A 72 -1.82 -4.93 -0.55
CA SER A 72 -2.95 -4.24 -1.16
C SER A 72 -4.29 -4.81 -0.69
N LEU A 73 -4.43 -6.14 -0.66
CA LEU A 73 -5.61 -6.83 -0.13
C LEU A 73 -5.85 -6.48 1.34
N VAL A 74 -4.82 -6.58 2.18
CA VAL A 74 -4.92 -6.26 3.60
C VAL A 74 -5.29 -4.79 3.80
N SER A 75 -4.68 -3.87 3.07
CA SER A 75 -4.99 -2.44 3.16
C SER A 75 -6.41 -2.11 2.73
N ILE A 76 -6.93 -2.77 1.68
CA ILE A 76 -8.35 -2.62 1.28
C ILE A 76 -9.28 -3.15 2.37
N ILE A 77 -8.99 -4.31 2.95
CA ILE A 77 -9.80 -4.90 4.03
C ILE A 77 -9.79 -3.98 5.25
N LEU A 78 -8.62 -3.53 5.69
CA LEU A 78 -8.47 -2.60 6.81
C LEU A 78 -9.26 -1.31 6.56
N MET A 79 -9.15 -0.75 5.36
CA MET A 79 -9.88 0.47 5.01
C MET A 79 -11.39 0.25 5.08
N ARG A 80 -11.92 -0.87 4.55
CA ARG A 80 -13.36 -1.21 4.67
C ARG A 80 -13.78 -1.36 6.13
N LEU A 81 -12.98 -2.00 6.96
CA LEU A 81 -13.26 -2.16 8.39
C LEU A 81 -13.30 -0.79 9.10
N LEU A 82 -12.31 0.07 8.84
CA LEU A 82 -12.24 1.42 9.40
C LEU A 82 -13.45 2.28 9.00
N PHE A 83 -13.86 2.24 7.73
CA PHE A 83 -15.05 2.96 7.27
C PHE A 83 -16.34 2.41 7.88
N LYS A 84 -16.45 1.09 8.05
CA LYS A 84 -17.61 0.45 8.69
C LYS A 84 -17.72 0.82 10.17
N LEU A 85 -16.60 0.84 10.89
CA LEU A 85 -16.55 1.31 12.29
C LEU A 85 -16.99 2.77 12.40
N ARG A 86 -16.48 3.63 11.52
CA ARG A 86 -16.82 5.06 11.50
C ARG A 86 -18.28 5.35 11.13
N LYS A 87 -18.95 4.46 10.38
CA LYS A 87 -20.40 4.56 10.13
C LYS A 87 -21.23 4.15 11.36
N LYS A 88 -20.77 3.18 12.15
CA LYS A 88 -21.48 2.70 13.36
C LYS A 88 -21.55 3.76 14.47
N ASP A 89 -20.53 4.64 14.55
CA ASP A 89 -20.51 5.74 15.54
C ASP A 89 -21.39 6.93 15.16
N ARG A 90 -21.96 6.97 13.95
CA ARG A 90 -23.08 7.86 13.64
C ARG A 90 -24.36 7.15 14.04
N ILE A 91 -24.69 7.18 15.33
CA ILE A 91 -26.03 6.88 15.81
C ILE A 91 -26.97 7.82 15.06
N ASP A 92 -27.82 7.24 14.22
CA ASP A 92 -28.81 7.98 13.43
C ASP A 92 -29.85 8.53 14.41
N ILE A 93 -29.79 9.83 14.72
CA ILE A 93 -30.74 10.54 15.59
C ILE A 93 -31.97 10.96 14.78
N ASN A 94 -32.32 10.21 13.74
CA ASN A 94 -33.34 10.59 12.79
C ASN A 94 -34.24 9.39 12.44
N GLU A 95 -34.88 8.84 13.46
CA GLU A 95 -36.14 8.12 13.27
C GLU A 95 -37.25 9.17 13.01
N TYR A 96 -37.70 9.26 11.76
CA TYR A 96 -38.97 9.89 11.37
C TYR A 96 -39.87 8.86 10.69
#